data_AF-V4RPQ7-F1
#
_entry.id   AF-V4RPQ7-F1
#
_cell.length_a   1.000
_cell.length_b   1.000
_cell.length_c   1.000
_cell.angle_alpha   90.00
_cell.angle_beta   90.00
_cell.angle_gamma   90.00
#
_symmetry.space_group_name_H-M   'P 1'
#
loop_
_entity.id
_entity.type
_entity.pdbx_description
1 polymer ?
#
loop_
_entity_poly.entity_id
_entity_poly.type
_entity_poly.pdbx_seq_one_letter_code
_entity_poly.pdbx_strand_id
1 'polypeptide(L)'
;MSKSRKSLLAAAAASLLALPAHAQGDPDNGAQVFKKCLACHAVGENAKHKVGPHLNDLFGRTAGGLGDYKYSNAMHEAGENGLVWEDETLHDYLADPRGAVKGTKMAFAGLKKEDELRDVVAYLRTFSSEDAAATGASPVSGQEPEPTPQSDAPDVAATEPAAAQAVAAAGGTATEPGVGLAYGLGRRATEDEVAAWDIDVRPDGMGLPDGSGTVGEGDMLFQEQCASCHGVFGEGAGRWPVLAGGQGTLTDERPEKTIGSFWPYLSTVFDYIRRAMPFGNAHSLTDDEVYALTAYLLYMNDVVADEEFELSKENFSEIELPNAANFIDDDRDSEPHYAAKADPCMRDCKDTPAEIVMRARILDVTPGSVDDDGAGAGAVD
;
A
#
# COMPACT_ATOMS: atom_id res chain seq x y z
N MET A 1 54.52 -65.53 46.85
CA MET A 1 54.15 -65.95 45.48
C MET A 1 52.65 -66.19 45.45
N SER A 2 51.90 -65.55 44.51
CA SER A 2 50.44 -65.69 44.28
C SER A 2 49.57 -65.09 45.40
N LYS A 3 48.53 -64.25 45.26
CA LYS A 3 47.62 -63.65 44.26
C LYS A 3 47.21 -62.28 44.88
N SER A 4 46.69 -61.23 44.25
CA SER A 4 45.64 -61.16 43.24
C SER A 4 45.54 -59.70 42.75
N ARG A 5 45.15 -59.54 41.49
CA ARG A 5 44.94 -58.28 40.78
C ARG A 5 43.77 -57.49 41.38
N LYS A 6 43.92 -56.18 41.55
CA LYS A 6 42.81 -55.22 41.63
C LYS A 6 42.97 -54.20 40.52
N SER A 7 42.19 -54.38 39.45
CA SER A 7 41.97 -53.39 38.41
C SER A 7 41.12 -52.26 39.00
N LEU A 8 41.66 -51.05 39.08
CA LEU A 8 40.86 -49.83 39.16
C LEU A 8 40.68 -49.33 37.72
N LEU A 9 39.48 -49.51 37.17
CA LEU A 9 39.01 -48.78 36.00
C LEU A 9 38.67 -47.35 36.46
N ALA A 10 39.41 -46.37 35.94
CA ALA A 10 39.01 -44.98 35.99
C ALA A 10 37.88 -44.77 34.98
N ALA A 11 36.66 -44.52 35.47
CA ALA A 11 35.56 -44.04 34.65
C ALA A 11 35.76 -42.54 34.39
N ALA A 12 36.34 -42.20 33.24
CA ALA A 12 36.31 -40.85 32.71
C ALA A 12 34.90 -40.59 32.14
N ALA A 13 34.06 -39.90 32.90
CA ALA A 13 32.81 -39.36 32.39
C ALA A 13 33.13 -38.19 31.45
N ALA A 14 33.11 -38.46 30.14
CA ALA A 14 33.10 -37.42 29.12
C ALA A 14 31.70 -36.78 29.11
N SER A 15 31.55 -35.69 29.85
CA SER A 15 30.40 -34.80 29.73
C SER A 15 30.45 -34.14 28.34
N LEU A 16 29.69 -34.69 27.40
CA LEU A 16 29.31 -34.00 26.17
C LEU A 16 28.51 -32.75 26.57
N LEU A 17 29.16 -31.59 26.55
CA LEU A 17 28.48 -30.31 26.48
C LEU A 17 27.73 -30.28 25.15
N ALA A 18 26.44 -30.56 25.19
CA ALA A 18 25.53 -30.22 24.11
C ALA A 18 25.56 -28.70 23.99
N LEU A 19 26.26 -28.20 22.97
CA LEU A 19 26.06 -26.85 22.50
C LEU A 19 24.58 -26.72 22.11
N PRO A 20 23.88 -25.63 22.50
CA PRO A 20 22.57 -25.38 21.94
C PRO A 20 22.77 -25.25 20.43
N ALA A 21 22.26 -26.23 19.68
CA ALA A 21 22.07 -26.07 18.25
C ALA A 21 21.00 -24.98 18.12
N HIS A 22 21.41 -23.74 17.92
CA HIS A 22 20.52 -22.73 17.38
C HIS A 22 20.06 -23.27 16.04
N ALA A 23 18.82 -23.78 16.00
CA ALA A 23 18.20 -24.20 14.76
C ALA A 23 18.27 -23.02 13.80
N GLN A 24 19.01 -23.21 12.71
CA GLN A 24 19.14 -22.25 11.63
C GLN A 24 17.75 -22.06 11.02
N GLY A 25 17.35 -20.80 10.79
CA GLY A 25 15.99 -20.47 10.31
C GLY A 25 15.64 -21.19 9.00
N ASP A 26 14.34 -21.36 8.75
CA ASP A 26 13.81 -21.98 7.55
C ASP A 26 13.59 -20.92 6.45
N PRO A 27 14.36 -20.94 5.34
CA PRO A 27 14.22 -19.95 4.27
C PRO A 27 12.88 -20.05 3.53
N ASP A 28 12.21 -21.20 3.51
CA ASP A 28 10.90 -21.35 2.85
C ASP A 28 9.80 -20.66 3.67
N ASN A 29 9.83 -20.80 5.00
CA ASN A 29 8.97 -20.01 5.90
C ASN A 29 9.38 -18.53 5.87
N GLY A 30 10.68 -18.26 5.77
CA GLY A 30 11.23 -16.92 5.66
C GLY A 30 10.72 -16.18 4.43
N ALA A 31 10.52 -16.88 3.32
CA ALA A 31 9.89 -16.33 2.13
C ALA A 31 8.44 -15.88 2.40
N GLN A 32 7.70 -16.60 3.24
CA GLN A 32 6.35 -16.20 3.66
C GLN A 32 6.39 -14.97 4.57
N VAL A 33 7.32 -14.93 5.53
CA VAL A 33 7.51 -13.75 6.40
C VAL A 33 7.93 -12.53 5.58
N PHE A 34 8.79 -12.73 4.57
CA PHE A 34 9.29 -11.67 3.69
C PHE A 34 8.18 -11.02 2.86
N LYS A 35 7.01 -11.65 2.70
CA LYS A 35 5.85 -11.01 2.06
C LYS A 35 5.48 -9.68 2.72
N LYS A 36 5.64 -9.58 4.05
CA LYS A 36 5.47 -8.34 4.84
C LYS A 36 6.44 -7.22 4.43
N CYS A 37 7.50 -7.54 3.70
CA CYS A 37 8.54 -6.62 3.25
C CYS A 37 8.44 -6.26 1.76
N LEU A 38 7.66 -7.01 0.96
CA LEU A 38 7.62 -6.90 -0.52
C LEU A 38 7.12 -5.55 -1.04
N ALA A 39 6.26 -4.87 -0.30
CA ALA A 39 5.79 -3.53 -0.65
C ALA A 39 6.94 -2.52 -0.69
N CYS A 40 7.93 -2.68 0.20
CA CYS A 40 9.01 -1.72 0.39
C CYS A 40 10.35 -2.19 -0.19
N HIS A 41 10.57 -3.50 -0.29
CA HIS A 41 11.86 -4.06 -0.66
C HIS A 41 11.73 -5.04 -1.82
N ALA A 42 12.83 -5.20 -2.56
CA ALA A 42 12.99 -6.21 -3.60
C ALA A 42 14.25 -7.05 -3.31
N VAL A 43 14.17 -8.33 -3.68
CA VAL A 43 15.27 -9.29 -3.66
C VAL A 43 15.26 -10.09 -4.97
N GLY A 44 16.40 -10.68 -5.33
CA GLY A 44 16.55 -11.51 -6.52
C GLY A 44 17.10 -10.75 -7.74
N GLU A 45 17.08 -11.43 -8.89
CA GLU A 45 17.62 -10.88 -10.13
C GLU A 45 16.87 -9.60 -10.53
N ASN A 46 17.62 -8.53 -10.85
CA ASN A 46 17.08 -7.21 -11.19
C ASN A 46 16.32 -6.48 -10.07
N ALA A 47 16.58 -6.82 -8.79
CA ALA A 47 15.99 -6.10 -7.66
C ALA A 47 16.30 -4.59 -7.72
N LYS A 48 15.25 -3.77 -7.71
CA LYS A 48 15.34 -2.30 -7.70
C LYS A 48 14.93 -1.75 -6.33
N HIS A 49 15.42 -0.56 -5.99
CA HIS A 49 14.89 0.19 -4.86
C HIS A 49 13.40 0.49 -5.05
N LYS A 50 12.63 0.42 -3.96
CA LYS A 50 11.23 0.88 -3.90
C LYS A 50 11.11 1.95 -2.81
N VAL A 51 10.16 1.79 -1.89
CA VAL A 51 10.07 2.60 -0.66
C VAL A 51 11.30 2.40 0.23
N GLY A 52 11.92 1.22 0.18
CA GLY A 52 13.18 0.84 0.82
C GLY A 52 14.24 0.41 -0.21
N PRO A 53 15.52 0.27 0.21
CA PRO A 53 16.58 -0.23 -0.67
C PRO A 53 16.34 -1.68 -1.10
N HIS A 54 16.96 -2.15 -2.19
CA HIS A 54 16.97 -3.59 -2.46
C HIS A 54 17.81 -4.32 -1.39
N LEU A 55 17.50 -5.60 -1.18
CA LEU A 55 18.09 -6.39 -0.09
C LEU A 55 19.00 -7.52 -0.58
N ASN A 56 19.40 -7.51 -1.86
CA ASN A 56 20.52 -8.33 -2.33
C ASN A 56 21.84 -7.89 -1.66
N ASP A 57 22.72 -8.86 -1.41
CA ASP A 57 24.05 -8.69 -0.81
C ASP A 57 23.99 -7.81 0.46
N LEU A 58 23.08 -8.21 1.35
CA LEU A 58 22.81 -7.48 2.58
C LEU A 58 23.86 -7.80 3.65
N PHE A 59 24.26 -9.08 3.78
CA PHE A 59 25.17 -9.52 4.83
C PHE A 59 26.59 -9.00 4.59
N GLY A 60 27.23 -8.44 5.62
CA GLY A 60 28.50 -7.74 5.54
C GLY A 60 28.42 -6.30 5.02
N ARG A 61 27.23 -5.83 4.59
CA ARG A 61 27.05 -4.46 4.08
C ARG A 61 26.91 -3.48 5.23
N THR A 62 27.60 -2.35 5.14
CA THR A 62 27.41 -1.22 6.07
C THR A 62 26.00 -0.66 5.94
N ALA A 63 25.35 -0.40 7.09
CA ALA A 63 24.04 0.23 7.13
C ALA A 63 24.05 1.60 6.43
N GLY A 64 23.05 1.87 5.59
CA GLY A 64 23.02 3.11 4.80
C GLY A 64 24.08 3.22 3.69
N GLY A 65 24.72 2.10 3.30
CA GLY A 65 25.88 2.11 2.40
C GLY A 65 25.61 2.05 0.88
N LEU A 66 24.37 1.87 0.42
CA LEU A 66 24.07 1.89 -1.02
C LEU A 66 24.01 3.33 -1.55
N GLY A 67 24.97 3.70 -2.39
CA GLY A 67 25.13 5.08 -2.87
C GLY A 67 24.01 5.60 -3.78
N ASP A 68 23.22 4.70 -4.37
CA ASP A 68 22.09 4.96 -5.25
C ASP A 68 20.73 5.02 -4.53
N TYR A 69 20.71 4.85 -3.20
CA TYR A 69 19.51 4.96 -2.38
C TYR A 69 19.59 6.10 -1.35
N LYS A 70 18.47 6.84 -1.18
CA LYS A 70 18.39 7.97 -0.24
C LYS A 70 17.93 7.55 1.16
N TYR A 71 18.89 7.21 2.03
CA TYR A 71 18.63 6.83 3.42
C TYR A 71 18.18 8.00 4.31
N SER A 72 17.85 7.71 5.57
CA SER A 72 17.72 8.73 6.61
C SER A 72 19.09 9.12 7.14
N ASN A 73 19.23 10.34 7.68
CA ASN A 73 20.48 10.77 8.33
C ASN A 73 20.86 9.78 9.45
N ALA A 74 19.88 9.34 10.26
CA ALA A 74 20.11 8.36 11.31
C ALA A 74 20.68 7.02 10.82
N MET A 75 20.27 6.55 9.63
CA MET A 75 20.78 5.30 9.08
C MET A 75 22.21 5.45 8.53
N HIS A 76 22.54 6.60 7.94
CA HIS A 76 23.93 6.91 7.58
C HIS A 76 24.82 7.00 8.82
N GLU A 77 24.39 7.74 9.85
CA GLU A 77 25.11 7.86 11.12
C GLU A 77 25.29 6.49 11.80
N ALA A 78 24.28 5.61 11.76
CA ALA A 78 24.41 4.25 12.29
C ALA A 78 25.51 3.46 11.56
N GLY A 79 25.57 3.53 10.23
CA GLY A 79 26.63 2.92 9.43
C GLY A 79 28.01 3.50 9.71
N GLU A 80 28.13 4.83 9.82
CA GLU A 80 29.38 5.53 10.17
C GLU A 80 29.88 5.14 11.58
N ASN A 81 28.96 4.87 12.50
CA ASN A 81 29.25 4.36 13.84
C ASN A 81 29.52 2.84 13.88
N GLY A 82 29.59 2.19 12.73
CA GLY A 82 30.02 0.79 12.59
C GLY A 82 28.88 -0.23 12.52
N LEU A 83 27.63 0.17 12.32
CA LEU A 83 26.54 -0.78 12.09
C LEU A 83 26.74 -1.47 10.72
N VAL A 84 27.02 -2.77 10.78
CA VAL A 84 27.10 -3.67 9.63
C VAL A 84 25.99 -4.70 9.76
N TRP A 85 25.35 -5.04 8.63
CA TRP A 85 24.30 -6.05 8.59
C TRP A 85 24.90 -7.45 8.68
N GLU A 86 24.68 -8.10 9.82
CA GLU A 86 25.04 -9.48 10.13
C GLU A 86 23.80 -10.16 10.69
N ASP A 87 23.84 -11.48 10.94
CA ASP A 87 22.69 -12.23 11.46
C ASP A 87 22.06 -11.56 12.70
N GLU A 88 22.87 -11.19 13.69
CA GLU A 88 22.41 -10.58 14.96
C GLU A 88 21.92 -9.13 14.78
N THR A 89 22.66 -8.30 14.04
CA THR A 89 22.30 -6.89 13.88
C THR A 89 21.07 -6.72 12.99
N LEU A 90 20.91 -7.57 11.97
CA LEU A 90 19.72 -7.59 11.13
C LEU A 90 18.52 -8.14 11.92
N HIS A 91 18.71 -9.19 12.72
CA HIS A 91 17.69 -9.71 13.61
C HIS A 91 17.13 -8.60 14.54
N ASP A 92 18.00 -7.94 15.29
CA ASP A 92 17.61 -6.90 16.24
C ASP A 92 16.93 -5.71 15.55
N TYR A 93 17.44 -5.35 14.37
CA TYR A 93 16.84 -4.29 13.57
C TYR A 93 15.45 -4.66 13.07
N LEU A 94 15.22 -5.91 12.64
CA LEU A 94 13.91 -6.37 12.18
C LEU A 94 12.91 -6.58 13.33
N ALA A 95 13.38 -6.78 14.57
CA ALA A 95 12.52 -6.91 15.74
C ALA A 95 11.92 -5.56 16.20
N ASP A 96 12.71 -4.48 16.10
CA ASP A 96 12.28 -3.10 16.36
C ASP A 96 13.16 -2.07 15.60
N PRO A 97 12.83 -1.73 14.34
CA PRO A 97 13.65 -0.82 13.54
C PRO A 97 13.80 0.58 14.15
N ARG A 98 12.75 1.09 14.80
CA ARG A 98 12.74 2.44 15.39
C ARG A 98 13.45 2.47 16.74
N GLY A 99 13.42 1.37 17.49
CA GLY A 99 14.23 1.19 18.69
C GLY A 99 15.72 1.04 18.38
N ALA A 100 16.06 0.23 17.36
CA ALA A 100 17.44 -0.02 16.96
C ALA A 100 18.12 1.18 16.30
N VAL A 101 17.43 1.88 15.38
CA VAL A 101 17.95 3.10 14.74
C VAL A 101 16.92 4.22 14.86
N LYS A 102 17.04 5.02 15.93
CA LYS A 102 16.13 6.14 16.20
C LYS A 102 16.19 7.18 15.09
N GLY A 103 15.09 7.39 14.39
CA GLY A 103 15.01 8.28 13.22
C GLY A 103 15.23 7.57 11.87
N THR A 104 15.23 6.23 11.84
CA THR A 104 15.11 5.49 10.58
C THR A 104 13.81 5.84 9.86
N LYS A 105 13.88 5.87 8.52
CA LYS A 105 12.70 6.01 7.64
C LYS A 105 11.89 4.72 7.52
N MET A 106 12.44 3.58 7.95
CA MET A 106 11.73 2.31 7.92
C MET A 106 10.59 2.32 8.95
N ALA A 107 9.37 2.54 8.47
CA ALA A 107 8.15 2.64 9.29
C ALA A 107 7.52 1.28 9.60
N PHE A 108 8.36 0.28 9.90
CA PHE A 108 7.91 -1.09 10.20
C PHE A 108 7.82 -1.31 11.71
N ALA A 109 6.75 -1.94 12.19
CA ALA A 109 6.49 -2.18 13.63
C ALA A 109 7.42 -3.24 14.26
N GLY A 110 8.11 -4.00 13.41
CA GLY A 110 9.01 -5.07 13.78
C GLY A 110 8.31 -6.42 13.93
N LEU A 111 9.06 -7.51 13.70
CA LEU A 111 8.58 -8.87 13.89
C LEU A 111 8.67 -9.25 15.37
N LYS A 112 7.60 -9.81 15.95
CA LYS A 112 7.54 -10.15 17.39
C LYS A 112 7.83 -11.61 17.70
N LYS A 113 7.73 -12.48 16.70
CA LYS A 113 8.01 -13.90 16.87
C LYS A 113 9.45 -14.19 16.47
N GLU A 114 10.19 -14.79 17.38
CA GLU A 114 11.58 -15.20 17.18
C GLU A 114 11.75 -16.11 15.96
N ASP A 115 10.84 -17.08 15.77
CA ASP A 115 10.91 -17.97 14.62
C ASP A 115 10.75 -17.21 13.30
N GLU A 116 9.82 -16.25 13.22
CA GLU A 116 9.65 -15.41 12.03
C GLU A 116 10.89 -14.57 11.72
N LEU A 117 11.57 -14.04 12.76
CA LEU A 117 12.80 -13.28 12.63
C LEU A 117 13.95 -14.13 12.07
N ARG A 118 14.17 -15.32 12.64
CA ARG A 118 15.22 -16.22 12.15
C ARG A 118 14.95 -16.69 10.73
N ASP A 119 13.70 -17.03 10.43
CA ASP A 119 13.30 -17.54 9.12
C ASP A 119 13.49 -16.46 8.04
N VAL A 120 13.08 -15.21 8.28
CA VAL A 120 13.29 -14.13 7.30
C VAL A 120 14.76 -13.79 7.11
N VAL A 121 15.58 -13.85 8.16
CA VAL A 121 17.04 -13.67 8.06
C VAL A 121 17.65 -14.79 7.21
N ALA A 122 17.25 -16.05 7.43
CA ALA A 122 17.68 -17.19 6.62
C ALA A 122 17.28 -17.03 5.15
N TYR A 123 16.06 -16.56 4.86
CA TYR A 123 15.60 -16.27 3.50
C TYR A 123 16.42 -15.16 2.84
N LEU A 124 16.64 -14.03 3.51
CA LEU A 124 17.45 -12.93 2.96
C LEU A 124 18.89 -13.36 2.65
N ARG A 125 19.41 -14.34 3.38
CA ARG A 125 20.76 -14.88 3.14
C ARG A 125 20.88 -15.57 1.79
N THR A 126 19.78 -16.13 1.26
CA THR A 126 19.77 -16.76 -0.07
C THR A 126 20.01 -15.78 -1.22
N PHE A 127 19.91 -14.46 -0.96
CA PHE A 127 20.16 -13.38 -1.91
C PHE A 127 21.46 -12.63 -1.67
N SER A 128 22.34 -13.17 -0.83
CA SER A 128 23.68 -12.63 -0.61
C SER A 128 24.69 -13.66 -1.09
N SER A 129 25.61 -13.26 -1.96
CA SER A 129 26.71 -14.15 -2.34
C SER A 129 27.61 -14.39 -1.12
N GLU A 130 27.82 -15.65 -0.74
CA GLU A 130 28.67 -16.03 0.39
C GLU A 130 30.09 -15.41 0.25
N ASP A 131 30.56 -14.77 1.33
CA ASP A 131 31.93 -14.28 1.58
C ASP A 131 32.50 -13.14 0.70
N ALA A 132 31.95 -11.93 0.81
CA ALA A 132 32.61 -10.70 0.33
C ALA A 132 33.86 -10.28 1.14
N ALA A 133 34.35 -11.10 2.08
CA ALA A 133 35.46 -10.75 2.97
C ALA A 133 36.50 -11.86 3.18
N ALA A 134 36.91 -12.58 2.14
CA ALA A 134 38.16 -13.35 2.21
C ALA A 134 38.88 -13.48 0.85
N THR A 135 39.89 -12.61 0.68
CA THR A 135 40.99 -12.67 -0.30
C THR A 135 40.69 -12.25 -1.74
N GLY A 136 41.27 -11.12 -2.14
CA GLY A 136 41.18 -10.57 -3.48
C GLY A 136 41.94 -11.40 -4.54
N ALA A 137 41.21 -11.77 -5.59
CA ALA A 137 41.72 -11.98 -6.95
C ALA A 137 40.53 -12.02 -7.92
N SER A 138 40.60 -11.25 -9.00
CA SER A 138 39.71 -11.32 -10.17
C SER A 138 40.51 -11.94 -11.34
N PRO A 139 39.88 -12.40 -12.44
CA PRO A 139 38.68 -13.24 -12.55
C PRO A 139 38.96 -14.45 -13.47
N VAL A 140 38.04 -15.44 -13.56
CA VAL A 140 38.00 -16.37 -14.72
C VAL A 140 36.57 -16.56 -15.22
N SER A 141 36.46 -16.43 -16.54
CA SER A 141 35.31 -16.44 -17.42
C SER A 141 34.84 -17.85 -17.84
N GLY A 142 33.56 -17.93 -18.22
CA GLY A 142 32.98 -18.89 -19.17
C GLY A 142 31.55 -19.25 -18.78
N GLN A 143 30.53 -19.29 -19.63
CA GLN A 143 30.38 -18.95 -21.04
C GLN A 143 28.87 -18.75 -21.31
N GLU A 144 28.56 -17.69 -22.06
CA GLU A 144 27.26 -17.30 -22.59
C GLU A 144 26.83 -18.18 -23.77
N PRO A 145 25.54 -18.18 -24.16
CA PRO A 145 25.18 -18.09 -25.58
C PRO A 145 24.55 -16.71 -25.87
N GLU A 146 25.21 -15.96 -26.75
CA GLU A 146 24.93 -14.56 -27.10
C GLU A 146 23.49 -14.31 -27.60
N PRO A 147 22.94 -13.10 -27.33
CA PRO A 147 21.85 -12.50 -28.08
C PRO A 147 22.36 -11.71 -29.31
N THR A 148 21.56 -11.66 -30.38
CA THR A 148 21.86 -10.83 -31.57
C THR A 148 21.42 -9.37 -31.37
N PRO A 149 22.07 -8.40 -32.04
CA PRO A 149 22.23 -7.04 -31.55
C PRO A 149 21.06 -6.10 -31.85
N GLN A 150 20.85 -5.18 -30.91
CA GLN A 150 19.99 -4.01 -30.99
C GLN A 150 20.42 -3.06 -32.14
N SER A 151 19.45 -2.40 -32.76
CA SER A 151 19.68 -1.14 -33.46
C SER A 151 18.77 -0.06 -32.89
N ASP A 152 19.38 1.07 -32.60
CA ASP A 152 18.86 2.25 -31.93
C ASP A 152 17.53 2.79 -32.47
N ALA A 153 16.72 3.29 -31.53
CA ALA A 153 15.58 4.13 -31.82
C ALA A 153 16.04 5.55 -32.19
N PRO A 154 15.39 6.18 -33.18
CA PRO A 154 15.24 7.63 -33.19
C PRO A 154 13.77 8.01 -32.96
N ASP A 155 13.61 8.88 -31.97
CA ASP A 155 12.70 10.03 -31.89
C ASP A 155 11.52 10.08 -32.88
N VAL A 156 10.29 10.04 -32.38
CA VAL A 156 9.06 10.21 -33.18
C VAL A 156 8.25 11.41 -32.68
N ALA A 157 8.45 12.52 -33.38
CA ALA A 157 7.45 13.56 -33.55
C ALA A 157 6.47 13.16 -34.68
N ALA A 158 5.20 13.49 -34.44
CA ALA A 158 3.99 13.30 -35.22
C ALA A 158 4.10 13.14 -36.77
N THR A 159 3.37 12.16 -37.32
CA THR A 159 2.61 12.30 -38.58
C THR A 159 1.57 11.18 -38.74
N GLU A 160 0.41 11.55 -39.30
CA GLU A 160 -0.82 10.75 -39.53
C GLU A 160 -0.66 9.53 -40.46
N PRO A 161 -1.61 8.56 -40.45
CA PRO A 161 -1.45 7.26 -41.10
C PRO A 161 -1.92 7.23 -42.56
N ALA A 162 -1.20 6.48 -43.40
CA ALA A 162 -1.64 6.10 -44.75
C ALA A 162 -1.89 4.58 -44.83
N ALA A 163 -3.16 4.27 -45.08
CA ALA A 163 -3.73 3.16 -45.86
C ALA A 163 -3.22 1.71 -45.69
N ALA A 164 -4.20 0.85 -45.41
CA ALA A 164 -4.15 -0.60 -45.27
C ALA A 164 -3.70 -1.39 -46.53
N GLN A 165 -3.23 -2.62 -46.28
CA GLN A 165 -3.54 -3.77 -47.12
C GLN A 165 -3.69 -5.04 -46.27
N ALA A 166 -4.76 -5.77 -46.54
CA ALA A 166 -5.32 -6.85 -45.74
C ALA A 166 -4.85 -8.25 -46.19
N VAL A 167 -4.85 -9.20 -45.25
CA VAL A 167 -5.07 -10.64 -45.51
C VAL A 167 -6.05 -11.21 -44.47
N ALA A 168 -7.15 -11.76 -44.98
CA ALA A 168 -8.25 -12.47 -44.30
C ALA A 168 -7.87 -13.95 -44.04
N ALA A 169 -8.49 -14.76 -43.18
CA ALA A 169 -9.44 -14.65 -42.07
C ALA A 169 -9.60 -16.07 -41.46
N ALA A 170 -9.93 -16.20 -40.16
CA ALA A 170 -10.80 -17.28 -39.66
C ALA A 170 -11.31 -16.99 -38.22
N GLY A 171 -12.63 -16.80 -38.08
CA GLY A 171 -13.35 -17.18 -36.86
C GLY A 171 -13.62 -16.12 -35.79
N GLY A 172 -14.27 -15.02 -36.13
CA GLY A 172 -14.91 -14.12 -35.16
C GLY A 172 -15.65 -13.02 -35.90
N THR A 173 -16.94 -12.82 -35.63
CA THR A 173 -17.74 -11.76 -36.25
C THR A 173 -17.21 -10.41 -35.82
N ALA A 174 -16.26 -9.86 -36.58
CA ALA A 174 -15.81 -8.50 -36.46
C ALA A 174 -17.00 -7.58 -36.78
N THR A 175 -17.55 -6.93 -35.75
CA THR A 175 -18.40 -5.75 -35.94
C THR A 175 -17.54 -4.67 -36.60
N GLU A 176 -17.81 -4.42 -37.88
CA GLU A 176 -17.21 -3.37 -38.69
C GLU A 176 -17.19 -2.01 -37.95
N PRO A 177 -16.06 -1.27 -37.96
CA PRO A 177 -16.05 0.11 -37.49
C PRO A 177 -16.93 0.97 -38.41
N GLY A 178 -17.95 1.66 -37.85
CA GLY A 178 -18.77 2.62 -38.61
C GLY A 178 -20.28 2.35 -38.69
N VAL A 179 -20.83 1.39 -37.94
CA VAL A 179 -22.28 1.09 -37.88
C VAL A 179 -23.00 1.72 -36.67
N GLY A 180 -22.52 2.87 -36.19
CA GLY A 180 -23.25 3.67 -35.20
C GLY A 180 -24.63 4.09 -35.71
N LEU A 181 -25.68 3.74 -34.96
CA LEU A 181 -27.09 3.78 -35.38
C LEU A 181 -27.63 5.16 -35.84
N ALA A 182 -26.96 6.27 -35.49
CA ALA A 182 -27.43 7.63 -35.81
C ALA A 182 -26.48 8.43 -36.71
N TYR A 183 -25.17 8.31 -36.55
CA TYR A 183 -24.17 9.15 -37.24
C TYR A 183 -23.06 8.34 -37.94
N GLY A 184 -23.14 7.00 -37.96
CA GLY A 184 -22.09 6.15 -38.51
C GLY A 184 -20.76 6.21 -37.74
N LEU A 185 -20.79 6.71 -36.50
CA LEU A 185 -19.61 6.78 -35.61
C LEU A 185 -19.63 5.64 -34.59
N GLY A 186 -18.47 5.05 -34.35
CA GLY A 186 -18.29 3.96 -33.38
C GLY A 186 -18.83 2.61 -33.85
N ARG A 187 -18.90 1.68 -32.90
CA ARG A 187 -19.52 0.34 -33.04
C ARG A 187 -20.24 -0.02 -31.75
N ARG A 188 -21.06 -1.06 -31.79
CA ARG A 188 -21.64 -1.64 -30.56
C ARG A 188 -20.52 -2.13 -29.64
N ALA A 189 -20.61 -1.81 -28.35
CA ALA A 189 -19.77 -2.45 -27.35
C ALA A 189 -20.10 -3.94 -27.28
N THR A 190 -19.08 -4.79 -27.16
CA THR A 190 -19.30 -6.21 -26.91
C THR A 190 -19.73 -6.42 -25.47
N GLU A 191 -20.33 -7.57 -25.17
CA GLU A 191 -20.72 -7.91 -23.80
C GLU A 191 -19.49 -7.97 -22.89
N ASP A 192 -18.37 -8.53 -23.38
CA ASP A 192 -17.10 -8.58 -22.65
C ASP A 192 -16.53 -7.19 -22.33
N GLU A 193 -16.67 -6.22 -23.24
CA GLU A 193 -16.21 -4.84 -23.02
C GLU A 193 -17.05 -4.13 -21.97
N VAL A 194 -18.37 -4.33 -22.03
CA VAL A 194 -19.27 -3.79 -21.01
C VAL A 194 -18.94 -4.43 -19.67
N ALA A 195 -18.84 -5.75 -19.58
CA ALA A 195 -18.53 -6.47 -18.33
C ALA A 195 -17.17 -6.07 -17.72
N ALA A 196 -16.18 -5.75 -18.55
CA ALA A 196 -14.86 -5.32 -18.08
C ALA A 196 -14.84 -3.88 -17.52
N TRP A 197 -15.76 -3.01 -17.94
CA TRP A 197 -15.76 -1.59 -17.57
C TRP A 197 -16.88 -1.23 -16.59
N ASP A 198 -18.04 -1.87 -16.76
CA ASP A 198 -19.26 -1.68 -15.99
C ASP A 198 -19.27 -2.61 -14.77
N ILE A 199 -18.42 -2.27 -13.82
CA ILE A 199 -18.29 -2.95 -12.53
C ILE A 199 -18.99 -2.18 -11.40
N ASP A 200 -19.91 -1.26 -11.73
CA ASP A 200 -20.58 -0.42 -10.75
C ASP A 200 -21.44 -1.25 -9.81
N VAL A 201 -21.48 -0.85 -8.54
CA VAL A 201 -22.37 -1.49 -7.55
C VAL A 201 -23.30 -0.43 -6.99
N ARG A 202 -24.58 -0.62 -7.27
CA ARG A 202 -25.64 0.30 -6.84
C ARG A 202 -26.09 0.01 -5.41
N PRO A 203 -26.72 0.99 -4.73
CA PRO A 203 -27.25 0.79 -3.38
C PRO A 203 -28.27 -0.35 -3.24
N ASP A 204 -28.94 -0.73 -4.33
CA ASP A 204 -29.88 -1.85 -4.37
C ASP A 204 -29.20 -3.22 -4.61
N GLY A 205 -27.87 -3.27 -4.65
CA GLY A 205 -27.08 -4.47 -4.90
C GLY A 205 -26.94 -4.84 -6.38
N MET A 206 -27.54 -4.08 -7.30
CA MET A 206 -27.34 -4.29 -8.73
C MET A 206 -25.87 -4.08 -9.08
N GLY A 207 -25.29 -5.05 -9.79
CA GLY A 207 -23.87 -5.04 -10.19
C GLY A 207 -22.93 -5.82 -9.26
N LEU A 208 -23.43 -6.36 -8.14
CA LEU A 208 -22.62 -7.23 -7.27
C LEU A 208 -22.15 -8.51 -7.99
N PRO A 209 -20.84 -8.77 -8.02
CA PRO A 209 -20.30 -10.03 -8.50
C PRO A 209 -20.62 -11.17 -7.53
N ASP A 210 -20.61 -12.41 -8.02
CA ASP A 210 -20.70 -13.59 -7.16
C ASP A 210 -19.42 -13.70 -6.31
N GLY A 211 -19.56 -14.00 -5.02
CA GLY A 211 -18.42 -14.11 -4.12
C GLY A 211 -18.80 -13.98 -2.65
N SER A 212 -17.83 -14.25 -1.78
CA SER A 212 -17.92 -14.04 -0.34
C SER A 212 -16.55 -13.79 0.29
N GLY A 213 -16.55 -13.29 1.52
CA GLY A 213 -15.33 -13.11 2.29
C GLY A 213 -15.60 -12.79 3.76
N THR A 214 -14.74 -13.32 4.63
CA THR A 214 -14.87 -13.18 6.09
C THR A 214 -14.11 -11.97 6.63
N VAL A 215 -14.50 -11.50 7.81
CA VAL A 215 -13.76 -10.48 8.57
C VAL A 215 -12.30 -10.91 8.78
N GLY A 216 -12.04 -12.16 9.12
CA GLY A 216 -10.68 -12.67 9.37
C GLY A 216 -9.79 -12.67 8.11
N GLU A 217 -10.33 -13.03 6.96
CA GLU A 217 -9.63 -12.89 5.67
C GLU A 217 -9.37 -11.42 5.33
N GLY A 218 -10.37 -10.57 5.59
CA GLY A 218 -10.30 -9.14 5.39
C GLY A 218 -9.22 -8.47 6.23
N ASP A 219 -9.06 -8.85 7.50
CA ASP A 219 -8.00 -8.33 8.37
C ASP A 219 -6.62 -8.63 7.77
N MET A 220 -6.37 -9.88 7.39
CA MET A 220 -5.09 -10.28 6.80
C MET A 220 -4.76 -9.47 5.53
N LEU A 221 -5.74 -9.34 4.63
CA LEU A 221 -5.60 -8.55 3.40
C LEU A 221 -5.39 -7.06 3.71
N PHE A 222 -6.12 -6.53 4.68
CA PHE A 222 -6.03 -5.13 5.08
C PHE A 222 -4.64 -4.80 5.65
N GLN A 223 -4.10 -5.67 6.50
CA GLN A 223 -2.75 -5.49 7.05
C GLN A 223 -1.68 -5.52 5.94
N GLU A 224 -1.86 -6.37 4.92
CA GLU A 224 -0.90 -6.50 3.81
C GLU A 224 -0.98 -5.33 2.83
N GLN A 225 -2.19 -4.91 2.44
CA GLN A 225 -2.38 -4.00 1.30
C GLN A 225 -2.88 -2.59 1.66
N CYS A 226 -3.44 -2.39 2.86
CA CYS A 226 -4.15 -1.15 3.20
C CYS A 226 -3.53 -0.39 4.38
N ALA A 227 -3.05 -1.11 5.41
CA ALA A 227 -2.68 -0.54 6.70
C ALA A 227 -1.51 0.46 6.64
N SER A 228 -0.64 0.34 5.63
CA SER A 228 0.48 1.27 5.41
C SER A 228 0.03 2.74 5.25
N CYS A 229 -1.18 2.94 4.72
CA CYS A 229 -1.81 4.24 4.58
C CYS A 229 -2.96 4.42 5.57
N HIS A 230 -3.79 3.40 5.79
CA HIS A 230 -5.03 3.55 6.55
C HIS A 230 -4.90 3.26 8.04
N GLY A 231 -3.71 2.96 8.57
CA GLY A 231 -3.54 2.54 9.96
C GLY A 231 -3.91 1.08 10.15
N VAL A 232 -3.59 0.50 11.31
CA VAL A 232 -3.81 -0.94 11.55
C VAL A 232 -5.27 -1.28 11.86
N PHE A 233 -6.05 -0.29 12.29
CA PHE A 233 -7.48 -0.38 12.62
C PHE A 233 -8.31 0.66 11.85
N GLY A 234 -7.80 1.15 10.70
CA GLY A 234 -8.49 2.16 9.90
C GLY A 234 -8.41 3.59 10.47
N GLU A 235 -7.55 3.86 11.46
CA GLU A 235 -7.39 5.15 12.13
C GLU A 235 -6.63 6.21 11.30
N GLY A 236 -6.13 5.82 10.12
CA GLY A 236 -5.34 6.67 9.22
C GLY A 236 -3.87 6.82 9.66
N ALA A 237 -2.92 6.56 8.76
CA ALA A 237 -1.51 6.81 9.00
C ALA A 237 -1.10 8.22 8.53
N GLY A 238 -0.77 9.10 9.47
CA GLY A 238 -0.29 10.45 9.16
C GLY A 238 -1.39 11.37 8.61
N ARG A 239 -1.41 11.59 7.29
CA ARG A 239 -2.41 12.42 6.60
C ARG A 239 -3.29 11.62 5.63
N TRP A 240 -3.14 10.31 5.61
CA TRP A 240 -3.99 9.44 4.83
C TRP A 240 -5.39 9.33 5.45
N PRO A 241 -6.43 9.01 4.65
CA PRO A 241 -7.80 8.97 5.13
C PRO A 241 -8.02 7.98 6.28
N VAL A 242 -8.81 8.43 7.26
CA VAL A 242 -9.38 7.61 8.34
C VAL A 242 -10.58 6.85 7.77
N LEU A 243 -10.60 5.53 7.94
CA LEU A 243 -11.64 4.64 7.45
C LEU A 243 -12.64 4.23 8.55
N ALA A 244 -12.22 4.26 9.82
CA ALA A 244 -13.04 3.89 10.97
C ALA A 244 -12.97 4.93 12.10
N GLY A 245 -14.10 5.16 12.77
CA GLY A 245 -14.25 6.13 13.86
C GLY A 245 -15.10 7.35 13.52
N GLY A 246 -15.15 8.35 14.40
CA GLY A 246 -15.87 9.61 14.14
C GLY A 246 -17.39 9.56 14.35
N GLN A 247 -17.92 8.46 14.93
CA GLN A 247 -19.34 8.33 15.26
C GLN A 247 -19.78 9.48 16.18
N GLY A 248 -20.89 10.12 15.82
CA GLY A 248 -21.45 11.24 16.59
C GLY A 248 -20.74 12.59 16.40
N THR A 249 -19.68 12.67 15.58
CA THR A 249 -18.90 13.92 15.41
C THR A 249 -19.46 14.86 14.33
N LEU A 250 -20.52 14.48 13.61
CA LEU A 250 -21.00 15.22 12.42
C LEU A 250 -21.45 16.67 12.72
N THR A 251 -21.73 16.99 13.99
CA THR A 251 -22.10 18.34 14.45
C THR A 251 -20.95 19.09 15.13
N ASP A 252 -19.78 18.48 15.25
CA ASP A 252 -18.63 19.12 15.87
C ASP A 252 -18.03 20.19 14.96
N GLU A 253 -17.22 21.09 15.51
CA GLU A 253 -16.50 22.11 14.74
C GLU A 253 -15.62 21.49 13.65
N ARG A 254 -15.07 20.30 13.92
CA ARG A 254 -14.26 19.51 12.99
C ARG A 254 -14.74 18.05 12.99
N PRO A 255 -15.72 17.71 12.15
CA PRO A 255 -16.26 16.36 12.08
C PRO A 255 -15.27 15.37 11.46
N GLU A 256 -15.24 14.14 11.98
CA GLU A 256 -14.49 13.02 11.41
C GLU A 256 -15.45 12.14 10.59
N LYS A 257 -15.36 12.27 9.26
CA LYS A 257 -16.28 11.65 8.30
C LYS A 257 -15.66 10.37 7.72
N THR A 258 -16.09 9.22 8.23
CA THR A 258 -15.58 7.89 7.88
C THR A 258 -16.68 7.03 7.28
N ILE A 259 -16.38 5.75 6.99
CA ILE A 259 -17.37 4.79 6.52
C ILE A 259 -18.50 4.65 7.56
N GLY A 260 -18.17 4.37 8.82
CA GLY A 260 -19.17 4.16 9.87
C GLY A 260 -19.85 5.44 10.36
N SER A 261 -19.24 6.61 10.23
CA SER A 261 -19.84 7.87 10.73
C SER A 261 -20.64 8.64 9.67
N PHE A 262 -20.29 8.52 8.39
CA PHE A 262 -20.82 9.42 7.36
C PHE A 262 -21.38 8.71 6.14
N TRP A 263 -20.81 7.59 5.69
CA TRP A 263 -21.21 7.02 4.39
C TRP A 263 -22.62 6.41 4.45
N PRO A 264 -23.44 6.56 3.37
CA PRO A 264 -24.81 6.07 3.39
C PRO A 264 -24.95 4.61 2.96
N TYR A 265 -24.09 4.10 2.07
CA TYR A 265 -24.31 2.82 1.42
C TYR A 265 -23.05 1.96 1.41
N LEU A 266 -23.23 0.66 1.71
CA LEU A 266 -22.17 -0.33 1.63
C LEU A 266 -21.70 -0.55 0.18
N SER A 267 -22.60 -0.38 -0.80
CA SER A 267 -22.29 -0.49 -2.22
C SER A 267 -21.14 0.43 -2.64
N THR A 268 -21.10 1.65 -2.10
CA THR A 268 -20.02 2.62 -2.38
C THR A 268 -18.68 2.15 -1.82
N VAL A 269 -18.68 1.49 -0.66
CA VAL A 269 -17.45 0.91 -0.07
C VAL A 269 -16.93 -0.19 -1.00
N PHE A 270 -17.80 -1.12 -1.40
CA PHE A 270 -17.44 -2.25 -2.25
C PHE A 270 -16.95 -1.79 -3.64
N ASP A 271 -17.73 -0.98 -4.37
CA ASP A 271 -17.35 -0.49 -5.71
C ASP A 271 -16.05 0.31 -5.65
N TYR A 272 -15.89 1.21 -4.68
CA TYR A 272 -14.68 2.02 -4.57
C TYR A 272 -13.43 1.17 -4.28
N ILE A 273 -13.52 0.17 -3.41
CA ILE A 273 -12.40 -0.74 -3.14
C ILE A 273 -12.05 -1.51 -4.41
N ARG A 274 -13.04 -2.15 -5.05
CA ARG A 274 -12.88 -2.93 -6.28
C ARG A 274 -12.25 -2.11 -7.42
N ARG A 275 -12.67 -0.86 -7.57
CA ARG A 275 -12.32 0.02 -8.69
C ARG A 275 -11.08 0.86 -8.46
N ALA A 276 -10.78 1.25 -7.22
CA ALA A 276 -9.78 2.30 -6.98
C ALA A 276 -8.72 1.93 -5.94
N MET A 277 -8.84 0.78 -5.28
CA MET A 277 -7.88 0.33 -4.26
C MET A 277 -7.19 -0.98 -4.65
N PRO A 278 -5.96 -1.21 -4.13
CA PRO A 278 -5.13 -0.30 -3.33
C PRO A 278 -4.61 0.91 -4.12
N PHE A 279 -4.37 2.04 -3.46
CA PHE A 279 -3.84 3.24 -4.12
C PHE A 279 -2.47 2.97 -4.76
N GLY A 280 -2.37 3.18 -6.08
CA GLY A 280 -1.18 2.87 -6.87
C GLY A 280 -1.18 1.47 -7.51
N ASN A 281 -2.12 0.60 -7.15
CA ASN A 281 -2.30 -0.73 -7.71
C ASN A 281 -3.80 -1.11 -7.82
N ALA A 282 -4.64 -0.19 -8.27
CA ALA A 282 -6.08 -0.41 -8.41
C ALA A 282 -6.39 -1.56 -9.40
N HIS A 283 -7.58 -2.17 -9.26
CA HIS A 283 -8.01 -3.35 -10.03
C HIS A 283 -7.13 -4.60 -9.81
N SER A 284 -6.40 -4.68 -8.69
CA SER A 284 -5.59 -5.86 -8.37
C SER A 284 -6.30 -6.91 -7.50
N LEU A 285 -7.46 -6.56 -6.95
CA LEU A 285 -8.22 -7.41 -6.03
C LEU A 285 -9.21 -8.28 -6.78
N THR A 286 -9.37 -9.51 -6.33
CA THR A 286 -10.47 -10.40 -6.72
C THR A 286 -11.77 -10.01 -6.01
N ASP A 287 -12.91 -10.44 -6.55
CA ASP A 287 -14.22 -10.09 -5.99
C ASP A 287 -14.38 -10.62 -4.53
N ASP A 288 -13.87 -11.81 -4.22
CA ASP A 288 -13.85 -12.38 -2.87
C ASP A 288 -12.98 -11.56 -1.89
N GLU A 289 -11.79 -11.10 -2.33
CA GLU A 289 -10.94 -10.22 -1.52
C GLU A 289 -11.62 -8.88 -1.22
N VAL A 290 -12.41 -8.34 -2.16
CA VAL A 290 -13.19 -7.12 -1.92
C VAL A 290 -14.31 -7.38 -0.91
N TYR A 291 -14.99 -8.53 -0.97
CA TYR A 291 -15.98 -8.91 0.04
C TYR A 291 -15.33 -9.03 1.43
N ALA A 292 -14.19 -9.70 1.54
CA ALA A 292 -13.45 -9.86 2.79
C ALA A 292 -13.02 -8.51 3.38
N LEU A 293 -12.41 -7.64 2.57
CA LEU A 293 -12.03 -6.28 3.00
C LEU A 293 -13.24 -5.46 3.46
N THR A 294 -14.38 -5.58 2.74
CA THR A 294 -15.62 -4.89 3.10
C THR A 294 -16.19 -5.42 4.43
N ALA A 295 -16.18 -6.74 4.65
CA ALA A 295 -16.57 -7.36 5.92
C ALA A 295 -15.72 -6.84 7.08
N TYR A 296 -14.40 -6.78 6.90
CA TYR A 296 -13.48 -6.25 7.92
C TYR A 296 -13.71 -4.75 8.21
N LEU A 297 -13.99 -3.94 7.17
CA LEU A 297 -14.32 -2.53 7.35
C LEU A 297 -15.65 -2.32 8.10
N LEU A 298 -16.63 -3.19 7.90
CA LEU A 298 -17.87 -3.20 8.70
C LEU A 298 -17.58 -3.53 10.17
N TYR A 299 -16.72 -4.51 10.42
CA TYR A 299 -16.31 -4.89 11.77
C TYR A 299 -15.57 -3.75 12.49
N MET A 300 -14.58 -3.13 11.84
CA MET A 300 -13.84 -1.98 12.40
C MET A 300 -14.71 -0.77 12.70
N ASN A 301 -15.87 -0.65 12.05
CA ASN A 301 -16.82 0.43 12.26
C ASN A 301 -17.97 0.07 13.20
N ASP A 302 -17.88 -1.08 13.90
CA ASP A 302 -18.90 -1.61 14.80
C ASP A 302 -20.28 -1.80 14.13
N VAL A 303 -20.32 -1.98 12.80
CA VAL A 303 -21.56 -2.26 12.05
C VAL A 303 -21.93 -3.73 12.17
N VAL A 304 -20.92 -4.60 12.17
CA VAL A 304 -21.04 -6.01 12.54
C VAL A 304 -20.14 -6.29 13.73
N ALA A 305 -20.61 -7.11 14.68
CA ALA A 305 -19.87 -7.40 15.91
C ALA A 305 -19.18 -8.78 15.90
N ASP A 306 -19.54 -9.63 14.95
CA ASP A 306 -19.02 -11.00 14.85
C ASP A 306 -17.73 -11.03 14.04
N GLU A 307 -16.65 -11.54 14.64
CA GLU A 307 -15.33 -11.68 14.01
C GLU A 307 -15.28 -12.82 12.98
N GLU A 308 -16.28 -13.70 12.99
CA GLU A 308 -16.46 -14.77 12.00
C GLU A 308 -17.47 -14.38 10.91
N PHE A 309 -17.97 -13.14 10.92
CA PHE A 309 -18.94 -12.67 9.94
C PHE A 309 -18.42 -12.82 8.51
N GLU A 310 -19.25 -13.42 7.65
CA GLU A 310 -19.02 -13.55 6.22
C GLU A 310 -19.96 -12.61 5.46
N LEU A 311 -19.39 -11.70 4.67
CA LEU A 311 -20.15 -10.90 3.72
C LEU A 311 -20.19 -11.64 2.39
N SER A 312 -21.37 -11.73 1.79
CA SER A 312 -21.56 -12.33 0.48
C SER A 312 -22.58 -11.55 -0.34
N LYS A 313 -22.69 -11.88 -1.63
CA LYS A 313 -23.72 -11.31 -2.50
C LYS A 313 -25.14 -11.47 -1.93
N GLU A 314 -25.41 -12.59 -1.26
CA GLU A 314 -26.72 -12.95 -0.76
C GLU A 314 -27.16 -12.11 0.44
N ASN A 315 -26.22 -11.73 1.32
CA ASN A 315 -26.53 -10.97 2.53
C ASN A 315 -26.14 -9.47 2.44
N PHE A 316 -25.47 -9.06 1.35
CA PHE A 316 -24.98 -7.68 1.18
C PHE A 316 -26.08 -6.62 1.38
N SER A 317 -27.27 -6.87 0.81
CA SER A 317 -28.40 -5.94 0.88
C SER A 317 -29.08 -5.85 2.24
N GLU A 318 -28.71 -6.72 3.19
CA GLU A 318 -29.24 -6.72 4.56
C GLU A 318 -28.48 -5.74 5.46
N ILE A 319 -27.33 -5.22 5.01
CA ILE A 319 -26.47 -4.32 5.79
C ILE A 319 -26.81 -2.86 5.49
N GLU A 320 -27.23 -2.13 6.52
CA GLU A 320 -27.44 -0.67 6.46
C GLU A 320 -26.35 0.06 7.25
N LEU A 321 -25.72 1.07 6.63
CA LEU A 321 -24.74 1.92 7.33
C LEU A 321 -25.46 2.95 8.22
N PRO A 322 -24.84 3.37 9.35
CA PRO A 322 -25.50 4.22 10.35
C PRO A 322 -26.05 5.55 9.82
N ASN A 323 -25.48 6.09 8.74
CA ASN A 323 -25.82 7.39 8.18
C ASN A 323 -26.67 7.34 6.89
N ALA A 324 -27.23 6.17 6.54
CA ALA A 324 -28.00 5.96 5.30
C ALA A 324 -29.13 6.98 5.09
N ALA A 325 -29.86 7.34 6.15
CA ALA A 325 -31.04 8.20 6.06
C ALA A 325 -30.74 9.72 6.08
N ASN A 326 -29.48 10.14 6.23
CA ASN A 326 -29.13 11.53 6.54
C ASN A 326 -28.56 12.31 5.35
N PHE A 327 -28.81 11.83 4.14
CA PHE A 327 -28.52 12.55 2.90
C PHE A 327 -29.84 12.99 2.26
N ILE A 328 -29.87 14.23 1.80
CA ILE A 328 -31.00 14.81 1.10
C ILE A 328 -30.55 15.27 -0.28
N ASP A 329 -31.49 15.31 -1.21
CA ASP A 329 -31.28 16.01 -2.48
C ASP A 329 -31.01 17.50 -2.19
N ASP A 330 -30.29 18.13 -3.12
CA ASP A 330 -29.99 19.55 -3.04
C ASP A 330 -31.27 20.39 -2.93
N ASP A 331 -31.45 21.03 -1.77
CA ASP A 331 -32.63 21.80 -1.41
C ASP A 331 -32.38 23.32 -1.45
N ARG A 332 -31.22 23.76 -1.99
CA ARG A 332 -30.82 25.18 -2.06
C ARG A 332 -31.89 26.05 -2.70
N ASP A 333 -32.63 25.57 -3.68
CA ASP A 333 -33.71 26.34 -4.34
C ASP A 333 -34.88 26.64 -3.39
N SER A 334 -35.06 25.84 -2.33
CA SER A 334 -36.11 25.98 -1.33
C SER A 334 -35.65 26.67 -0.03
N GLU A 335 -34.33 26.72 0.19
CA GLU A 335 -33.73 27.36 1.36
C GLU A 335 -34.02 28.86 1.38
N PRO A 336 -34.59 29.43 2.47
CA PRO A 336 -35.01 30.83 2.52
C PRO A 336 -33.91 31.84 2.16
N HIS A 337 -32.65 31.50 2.43
CA HIS A 337 -31.49 32.32 2.09
C HIS A 337 -31.32 32.50 0.58
N TYR A 338 -31.59 31.46 -0.23
CA TYR A 338 -31.39 31.47 -1.68
C TYR A 338 -32.71 31.61 -2.46
N ALA A 339 -33.83 31.16 -1.89
CA ALA A 339 -35.16 31.25 -2.47
C ALA A 339 -35.62 32.72 -2.61
N ALA A 340 -35.20 33.58 -1.68
CA ALA A 340 -35.47 35.01 -1.73
C ALA A 340 -34.52 35.70 -2.75
N LYS A 341 -34.98 35.83 -4.00
CA LYS A 341 -34.36 36.71 -5.00
C LYS A 341 -34.62 38.18 -4.66
N ALA A 342 -34.02 38.67 -3.58
CA ALA A 342 -34.06 40.08 -3.21
C ALA A 342 -33.07 40.87 -4.08
N ASP A 343 -33.48 42.06 -4.52
CA ASP A 343 -32.55 42.99 -5.16
C ASP A 343 -31.46 43.38 -4.15
N PRO A 344 -30.19 43.44 -4.57
CA PRO A 344 -29.11 43.81 -3.67
C PRO A 344 -29.29 45.24 -3.17
N CYS A 345 -28.91 45.49 -1.91
CA CYS A 345 -28.82 46.84 -1.40
C CYS A 345 -27.73 47.63 -2.15
N MET A 346 -28.09 48.83 -2.63
CA MET A 346 -27.19 49.65 -3.45
C MET A 346 -26.57 50.84 -2.70
N ARG A 347 -27.14 51.28 -1.57
CA ARG A 347 -26.67 52.43 -0.79
C ARG A 347 -26.99 52.24 0.69
N ASP A 348 -26.09 52.72 1.55
CA ASP A 348 -26.29 52.79 3.01
C ASP A 348 -26.72 51.44 3.64
N CYS A 349 -26.09 50.35 3.19
CA CYS A 349 -26.51 48.97 3.47
C CYS A 349 -26.22 48.47 4.89
N LYS A 350 -25.41 49.22 5.65
CA LYS A 350 -25.09 48.96 7.05
C LYS A 350 -24.95 50.28 7.77
N ASP A 351 -25.48 50.33 9.00
CA ASP A 351 -25.38 51.49 9.88
C ASP A 351 -24.03 51.60 10.60
N THR A 352 -23.19 50.56 10.51
CA THR A 352 -21.87 50.50 11.14
C THR A 352 -20.74 50.37 10.11
N PRO A 353 -19.54 50.89 10.41
CA PRO A 353 -18.36 50.65 9.59
C PRO A 353 -18.05 49.16 9.46
N ALA A 354 -17.50 48.75 8.33
CA ALA A 354 -17.01 47.40 8.14
C ALA A 354 -15.77 47.15 9.01
N GLU A 355 -15.72 45.99 9.65
CA GLU A 355 -14.60 45.55 10.48
C GLU A 355 -13.88 44.35 9.85
N ILE A 356 -12.55 44.34 9.92
CA ILE A 356 -11.74 43.22 9.43
C ILE A 356 -11.68 42.14 10.51
N VAL A 357 -12.32 41.00 10.26
CA VAL A 357 -12.39 39.88 11.23
C VAL A 357 -11.34 38.78 10.99
N MET A 358 -10.84 38.66 9.75
CA MET A 358 -9.82 37.66 9.39
C MET A 358 -8.91 38.21 8.29
N ARG A 359 -7.63 37.83 8.29
CA ARG A 359 -6.67 38.14 7.22
C ARG A 359 -5.93 36.86 6.84
N ALA A 360 -5.94 36.48 5.56
CA ALA A 360 -5.28 35.25 5.09
C ALA A 360 -3.78 35.23 5.39
N ARG A 361 -3.12 36.39 5.34
CA ARG A 361 -1.71 36.58 5.72
C ARG A 361 -1.37 36.21 7.16
N ILE A 362 -2.36 36.00 8.04
CA ILE A 362 -2.13 35.52 9.41
C ILE A 362 -1.86 34.02 9.41
N LEU A 363 -2.48 33.24 8.50
CA LEU A 363 -2.24 31.81 8.40
C LEU A 363 -0.96 31.49 7.62
N ASP A 364 -0.63 32.30 6.62
CA ASP A 364 0.61 32.22 5.82
C ASP A 364 0.98 30.82 5.32
N VAL A 365 -0.01 30.12 4.75
CA VAL A 365 0.16 28.78 4.13
C VAL A 365 0.10 28.81 2.60
N THR A 366 0.09 30.00 2.01
CA THR A 366 0.12 30.16 0.55
C THR A 366 1.57 30.03 0.10
N PRO A 367 1.91 29.17 -0.88
CA PRO A 367 3.28 29.06 -1.37
C PRO A 367 3.81 30.43 -1.83
N GLY A 368 4.89 30.90 -1.20
CA GLY A 368 5.59 32.13 -1.58
C GLY A 368 6.62 31.89 -2.70
N SER A 369 6.99 32.94 -3.42
CA SER A 369 8.28 32.99 -4.10
C SER A 369 9.37 33.09 -3.03
N VAL A 370 10.48 32.38 -3.22
CA VAL A 370 11.58 32.26 -2.23
C VAL A 370 12.30 33.60 -1.96
N ASP A 371 11.93 34.66 -2.67
CA ASP A 371 12.45 36.00 -2.53
C ASP A 371 11.27 36.98 -2.37
N ASP A 372 11.26 37.68 -1.24
CA ASP A 372 10.31 38.73 -0.87
C ASP A 372 10.55 40.04 -1.64
N ASP A 373 10.97 39.96 -2.90
CA ASP A 373 11.17 41.10 -3.79
C ASP A 373 10.94 40.68 -5.26
N GLY A 374 9.69 40.34 -5.55
CA GLY A 374 9.12 40.48 -6.89
C GLY A 374 9.48 39.41 -7.92
N ALA A 375 8.71 38.31 -7.94
CA ALA A 375 8.18 37.73 -9.19
C ALA A 375 7.17 36.62 -8.88
N GLY A 376 5.90 36.99 -8.83
CA GLY A 376 4.76 36.07 -8.71
C GLY A 376 3.55 36.84 -8.20
N ALA A 377 2.84 37.54 -9.08
CA ALA A 377 1.68 38.34 -8.72
C ALA A 377 0.61 37.47 -8.04
N GLY A 378 0.61 37.47 -6.71
CA GLY A 378 -0.28 36.65 -5.89
C GLY A 378 -0.22 36.97 -4.40
N ALA A 379 0.87 37.60 -3.92
CA ALA A 379 0.90 38.20 -2.60
C ALA A 379 0.08 39.50 -2.60
N VAL A 380 -1.07 39.48 -1.92
CA VAL A 380 -1.90 40.68 -1.68
C VAL A 380 -1.39 41.30 -0.37
N ASP A 381 -0.83 42.50 -0.48
CA ASP A 381 -0.27 43.32 0.63
C ASP A 381 -1.28 43.57 1.78
#